data_AF-A0A7V7ARR7-F1
#
_entry.id   AF-A0A7V7ARR7-F1
#
_cell.length_a   1.000
_cell.length_b   1.000
_cell.length_c   1.000
_cell.angle_alpha   90.00
_cell.angle_beta   90.00
_cell.angle_gamma   90.00
#
_symmetry.space_group_name_H-M   'P 1'
#
loop_
_entity.id
_entity.type
_entity.pdbx_description
1 polymer ?
#
loop_
_entity_poly.entity_id
_entity_poly.type
_entity_poly.pdbx_seq_one_letter_code
_entity_poly.pdbx_strand_id
1 'polypeptide(L)'
;LEAAEHVAGHYIQRNGGDPSDFSVYAGTDSDYPGKVVRVTANSEVDFFFARVLGFTKADVGARAVATAGGATSANHVVPIGINKEQERIPGKEYTLKFNAPPDDKSGLGAGNFGALDLDGNNGGGANDYRERLKHGYKQVLKVGDIIIPESGNMAGPTEQGVSHRLNGCSHFPRCTIHHYEEDCPRVVVIPVYEIYEMQNKNKVKSMKIVGFAAFLLKDYSEEGKGNNSKATIKGYFLHDYVIPGDSDPAQTNYGVYGVNLIE
;
A
#
# COMPACT_ATOMS: atom_id res chain seq x y z
N LEU A 1 -19.34 7.18 -9.72
CA LEU A 1 -20.27 7.93 -8.85
C LEU A 1 -21.03 6.98 -7.95
N GLU A 2 -21.87 6.09 -8.50
CA GLU A 2 -22.76 5.20 -7.73
C GLU A 2 -22.05 4.39 -6.63
N ALA A 3 -20.86 3.83 -6.90
CA ALA A 3 -20.12 3.07 -5.87
C ALA A 3 -19.67 3.95 -4.69
N ALA A 4 -19.21 5.18 -4.95
CA ALA A 4 -18.78 6.10 -3.89
C ALA A 4 -19.96 6.62 -3.07
N GLU A 5 -21.09 6.90 -3.73
CA GLU A 5 -22.35 7.29 -3.08
C GLU A 5 -22.90 6.15 -2.21
N HIS A 6 -22.86 4.92 -2.70
CA HIS A 6 -23.29 3.74 -1.96
C HIS A 6 -22.44 3.51 -0.71
N VAL A 7 -21.10 3.59 -0.82
CA VAL A 7 -20.19 3.45 0.33
C VAL A 7 -20.40 4.57 1.35
N ALA A 8 -20.51 5.83 0.89
CA ALA A 8 -20.77 6.97 1.76
C ALA A 8 -22.10 6.80 2.51
N GLY A 9 -23.17 6.38 1.82
CA GLY A 9 -24.48 6.10 2.43
C GLY A 9 -24.40 5.01 3.50
N HIS A 10 -23.66 3.93 3.25
CA HIS A 10 -23.47 2.87 4.24
C HIS A 10 -22.68 3.35 5.48
N TYR A 11 -21.68 4.23 5.30
CA TYR A 11 -20.97 4.86 6.41
C TYR A 11 -21.87 5.81 7.22
N ILE A 12 -22.70 6.62 6.55
CA ILE A 12 -23.68 7.51 7.20
C ILE A 12 -24.63 6.70 8.09
N GLN A 13 -25.19 5.61 7.56
CA GLN A 13 -26.09 4.72 8.32
C GLN A 13 -25.39 4.08 9.52
N ARG A 14 -24.14 3.62 9.37
CA ARG A 14 -23.36 3.07 10.49
C ARG A 14 -23.11 4.08 11.61
N ASN A 15 -23.10 5.37 11.30
CA ASN A 15 -22.98 6.46 12.26
C ASN A 15 -24.34 7.01 12.73
N GLY A 16 -25.46 6.35 12.38
CA GLY A 16 -26.80 6.71 12.82
C GLY A 16 -27.46 7.87 12.07
N GLY A 17 -26.89 8.31 10.95
CA GLY A 17 -27.50 9.30 10.06
C GLY A 17 -28.40 8.66 9.00
N ASP A 18 -29.36 9.43 8.46
CA ASP A 18 -30.14 9.04 7.29
C ASP A 18 -29.43 9.54 6.01
N PRO A 19 -29.03 8.68 5.06
CA PRO A 19 -28.42 9.12 3.80
C PRO A 19 -29.23 10.15 3.02
N SER A 20 -30.56 10.24 3.19
CA SER A 20 -31.35 11.28 2.53
C SER A 20 -31.03 12.71 3.00
N ASP A 21 -30.44 12.84 4.19
CA ASP A 21 -30.09 14.14 4.78
C ASP A 21 -28.72 14.65 4.28
N PHE A 22 -28.06 13.86 3.44
CA PHE A 22 -26.72 14.14 2.93
C PHE A 22 -26.73 14.19 1.40
N SER A 23 -25.91 15.08 0.87
CA SER A 23 -25.54 15.08 -0.55
C SER A 23 -24.11 14.57 -0.69
N VAL A 24 -23.92 13.60 -1.58
CA VAL A 24 -22.61 13.03 -1.89
C VAL A 24 -22.22 13.45 -3.30
N TYR A 25 -21.00 13.95 -3.44
CA TYR A 25 -20.39 14.29 -4.71
C TYR A 25 -19.08 13.52 -4.86
N ALA A 26 -18.87 12.87 -6.00
CA ALA A 26 -17.60 12.22 -6.32
C ALA A 26 -17.12 12.70 -7.68
N GLY A 27 -15.94 13.34 -7.75
CA GLY A 27 -15.49 13.94 -8.99
C GLY A 27 -14.22 14.76 -8.83
N THR A 28 -14.03 15.74 -9.69
CA THR A 28 -12.96 16.73 -9.59
C THR A 28 -13.53 18.03 -9.05
N ASP A 29 -12.83 18.66 -8.14
CA ASP A 29 -13.26 19.93 -7.54
C ASP A 29 -12.23 21.02 -7.82
N SER A 30 -12.66 22.25 -8.09
CA SER A 30 -11.73 23.36 -8.34
C SER A 30 -10.93 23.74 -7.10
N ASP A 31 -11.47 23.47 -5.91
CA ASP A 31 -10.89 23.88 -4.65
C ASP A 31 -9.83 22.88 -4.16
N TYR A 32 -9.78 21.67 -4.75
CA TYR A 32 -8.88 20.60 -4.33
C TYR A 32 -8.19 19.91 -5.51
N PRO A 33 -6.90 19.57 -5.39
CA PRO A 33 -6.20 18.80 -6.41
C PRO A 33 -6.73 17.35 -6.46
N GLY A 34 -6.93 16.84 -7.68
CA GLY A 34 -7.24 15.44 -7.94
C GLY A 34 -8.73 15.10 -7.84
N LYS A 35 -9.03 13.83 -7.55
CA LYS A 35 -10.39 13.34 -7.38
C LYS A 35 -10.77 13.43 -5.91
N VAL A 36 -11.97 13.93 -5.63
CA VAL A 36 -12.52 14.06 -4.29
C VAL A 36 -13.84 13.32 -4.14
N VAL A 37 -14.13 12.94 -2.90
CA VAL A 37 -15.46 12.60 -2.42
C VAL A 37 -15.83 13.65 -1.39
N ARG A 38 -16.89 14.41 -1.65
CA ARG A 38 -17.47 15.39 -0.73
C ARG A 38 -18.81 14.90 -0.22
N VAL A 39 -19.01 15.01 1.07
CA VAL A 39 -20.28 14.77 1.75
C VAL A 39 -20.71 16.06 2.44
N THR A 40 -21.92 16.54 2.15
CA THR A 40 -22.49 17.73 2.77
C THR A 40 -23.83 17.39 3.42
N ALA A 41 -24.02 17.83 4.65
CA ALA A 41 -25.27 17.72 5.40
C ALA A 41 -25.79 19.11 5.73
N ASN A 42 -27.11 19.32 5.62
CA ASN A 42 -27.75 20.56 6.03
C ASN A 42 -29.00 20.22 6.86
N SER A 43 -29.18 20.90 7.99
CA SER A 43 -30.36 20.77 8.83
C SER A 43 -30.86 22.15 9.22
N GLU A 44 -32.17 22.34 9.16
CA GLU A 44 -32.81 23.52 9.71
C GLU A 44 -33.07 23.28 11.20
N VAL A 45 -32.59 24.16 12.08
CA VAL A 45 -32.77 24.07 13.53
C VAL A 45 -33.57 25.24 14.07
N ASP A 46 -34.51 24.95 14.95
CA ASP A 46 -35.31 25.98 15.62
C ASP A 46 -34.46 26.73 16.65
N PHE A 47 -34.53 28.06 16.64
CA PHE A 47 -33.90 28.86 17.68
C PHE A 47 -34.73 28.82 18.96
N PHE A 48 -34.13 28.54 20.11
CA PHE A 48 -34.84 28.59 21.39
C PHE A 48 -34.98 30.03 21.93
N PHE A 49 -33.88 30.78 21.99
CA PHE A 49 -33.87 32.11 22.60
C PHE A 49 -34.01 33.27 21.57
N ALA A 50 -33.43 33.12 20.37
CA ALA A 50 -33.48 34.17 19.34
C ALA A 50 -34.89 34.42 18.77
N ARG A 51 -35.85 33.54 19.08
CA ARG A 51 -37.28 33.74 18.77
C ARG A 51 -37.84 35.03 19.36
N VAL A 52 -37.37 35.45 20.54
CA VAL A 52 -37.78 36.71 21.18
C VAL A 52 -37.36 37.94 20.36
N LEU A 53 -36.33 37.79 19.51
CA LEU A 53 -35.82 38.83 18.62
C LEU A 53 -36.34 38.71 17.18
N GLY A 54 -37.29 37.81 16.93
CA GLY A 54 -37.91 37.60 15.61
C GLY A 54 -37.23 36.53 14.73
N PHE A 55 -36.19 35.86 15.20
CA PHE A 55 -35.54 34.77 14.46
C PHE A 55 -36.11 33.41 14.87
N THR A 56 -36.73 32.67 13.96
CA THR A 56 -37.38 31.39 14.27
C THR A 56 -36.49 30.18 14.06
N LYS A 57 -35.66 30.21 13.03
CA LYS A 57 -34.84 29.08 12.59
C LYS A 57 -33.49 29.52 12.03
N ALA A 58 -32.55 28.58 11.94
CA ALA A 58 -31.36 28.72 11.12
C ALA A 58 -30.96 27.41 10.47
N ASP A 59 -30.31 27.52 9.31
CA ASP A 59 -29.65 26.40 8.66
C ASP A 59 -28.28 26.18 9.31
N VAL A 60 -28.04 24.94 9.73
CA VAL A 60 -26.71 24.47 10.14
C VAL A 60 -26.24 23.44 9.11
N GLY A 61 -25.04 23.68 8.59
CA GLY A 61 -24.42 22.83 7.60
C GLY A 61 -23.13 22.20 8.13
N ALA A 62 -22.84 20.99 7.69
CA ALA A 62 -21.55 20.33 7.87
C ALA A 62 -21.06 19.82 6.52
N ARG A 63 -19.76 19.86 6.31
CA ARG A 63 -19.12 19.40 5.06
C ARG A 63 -17.85 18.63 5.41
N ALA A 64 -17.64 17.53 4.70
CA ALA A 64 -16.43 16.72 4.77
C ALA A 64 -15.94 16.42 3.34
N VAL A 65 -14.63 16.49 3.12
CA VAL A 65 -14.02 16.20 1.81
C VAL A 65 -12.84 15.25 2.00
N ALA A 66 -12.86 14.16 1.24
CA ALA A 66 -11.74 13.25 1.12
C ALA A 66 -11.14 13.30 -0.29
N THR A 67 -9.82 13.13 -0.40
CA THR A 67 -9.12 12.97 -1.68
C THR A 67 -8.35 11.66 -1.71
N ALA A 68 -8.13 11.15 -2.92
CA ALA A 68 -7.30 9.97 -3.16
C ALA A 68 -6.15 10.32 -4.11
N GLY A 69 -4.95 9.89 -3.74
CA GLY A 69 -3.72 10.10 -4.51
C GLY A 69 -2.77 8.92 -4.36
N GLY A 70 -1.60 9.00 -5.00
CA GLY A 70 -0.56 8.01 -4.77
C GLY A 70 -0.19 7.99 -3.29
N ALA A 71 -0.04 6.79 -2.71
CA ALA A 71 0.32 6.67 -1.30
C ALA A 71 1.71 7.29 -1.04
N THR A 72 1.80 8.18 -0.06
CA THR A 72 3.05 8.80 0.42
C THR A 72 3.55 8.16 1.70
N SER A 73 2.72 7.38 2.39
CA SER A 73 3.13 6.54 3.51
C SER A 73 2.39 5.20 3.50
N ALA A 74 3.01 4.17 4.08
CA ALA A 74 2.42 2.84 4.20
C ALA A 74 2.83 2.14 5.50
N ASN A 75 1.89 1.39 6.07
CA ASN A 75 2.10 0.48 7.18
C ASN A 75 2.21 -0.97 6.70
N HIS A 76 2.78 -1.85 7.54
CA HIS A 76 2.87 -3.29 7.27
C HIS A 76 3.59 -3.65 5.96
N VAL A 77 4.49 -2.79 5.50
CA VAL A 77 5.29 -3.00 4.30
C VAL A 77 6.19 -4.23 4.49
N VAL A 78 6.23 -5.12 3.51
CA VAL A 78 7.09 -6.31 3.57
C VAL A 78 8.50 -6.02 3.01
N PRO A 79 9.55 -6.72 3.47
CA PRO A 79 10.97 -6.40 3.18
C PRO A 79 11.43 -6.89 1.80
N ILE A 80 10.59 -6.75 0.79
CA ILE A 80 10.89 -7.02 -0.62
C ILE A 80 10.37 -5.83 -1.41
N GLY A 81 11.09 -5.37 -2.43
CA GLY A 81 10.70 -4.18 -3.17
C GLY A 81 11.09 -4.25 -4.62
N ILE A 82 10.74 -3.21 -5.37
CA ILE A 82 10.98 -3.17 -6.80
C ILE A 82 11.47 -1.81 -7.26
N ASN A 83 12.38 -1.81 -8.24
CA ASN A 83 12.86 -0.58 -8.85
C ASN A 83 11.70 0.15 -9.56
N LYS A 84 11.65 1.48 -9.44
CA LYS A 84 10.65 2.34 -10.08
C LYS A 84 10.55 2.11 -11.59
N GLU A 85 11.67 1.84 -12.24
CA GLU A 85 11.80 1.68 -13.71
C GLU A 85 11.22 0.37 -14.21
N GLN A 86 11.02 -0.62 -13.34
CA GLN A 86 10.41 -1.88 -13.73
C GLN A 86 8.92 -1.66 -14.07
N GLU A 87 8.54 -2.03 -15.28
CA GLU A 87 7.16 -1.96 -15.74
C GLU A 87 6.24 -2.91 -14.95
N ARG A 88 5.00 -2.49 -14.68
CA ARG A 88 3.99 -3.23 -13.91
C ARG A 88 2.74 -3.42 -14.77
N ILE A 89 2.77 -4.43 -15.63
CA ILE A 89 1.69 -4.76 -16.56
C ILE A 89 0.62 -5.56 -15.80
N PRO A 90 -0.66 -5.13 -15.82
CA PRO A 90 -1.76 -5.85 -15.19
C PRO A 90 -1.81 -7.32 -15.63
N GLY A 91 -1.99 -8.24 -14.67
CA GLY A 91 -2.12 -9.67 -14.93
C GLY A 91 -0.83 -10.42 -15.31
N LYS A 92 0.29 -9.72 -15.53
CA LYS A 92 1.59 -10.36 -15.77
C LYS A 92 2.18 -10.87 -14.46
N GLU A 93 2.75 -12.08 -14.50
CA GLU A 93 3.48 -12.64 -13.36
C GLU A 93 4.87 -11.99 -13.24
N TYR A 94 5.25 -11.63 -12.01
CA TYR A 94 6.52 -11.02 -11.68
C TYR A 94 7.27 -11.82 -10.64
N THR A 95 8.60 -11.73 -10.73
CA THR A 95 9.53 -12.22 -9.72
C THR A 95 10.06 -11.05 -8.92
N LEU A 96 9.81 -11.03 -7.60
CA LEU A 96 10.29 -9.97 -6.69
C LEU A 96 11.56 -10.36 -5.94
N LYS A 97 11.86 -11.66 -5.86
CA LYS A 97 13.09 -12.20 -5.29
C LYS A 97 13.69 -13.21 -6.26
N PHE A 98 14.99 -13.13 -6.49
CA PHE A 98 15.67 -13.91 -7.53
C PHE A 98 16.49 -15.06 -6.94
N ASN A 99 16.63 -16.14 -7.70
CA ASN A 99 17.43 -17.33 -7.37
C ASN A 99 18.93 -17.17 -7.68
N ALA A 100 19.34 -16.07 -8.29
CA ALA A 100 20.73 -15.72 -8.59
C ALA A 100 20.91 -14.20 -8.44
N PRO A 101 22.15 -13.70 -8.21
CA PRO A 101 22.44 -12.29 -8.43
C PRO A 101 21.96 -11.98 -9.85
N PRO A 102 21.00 -11.07 -10.04
CA PRO A 102 20.40 -10.92 -11.33
C PRO A 102 21.45 -10.44 -12.32
N ASP A 103 21.36 -10.94 -13.54
CA ASP A 103 22.12 -10.44 -14.70
C ASP A 103 21.60 -9.03 -15.10
N ASP A 104 21.50 -8.09 -14.14
CA ASP A 104 21.02 -6.70 -14.26
C ASP A 104 19.52 -6.44 -13.93
N LYS A 105 18.65 -7.46 -13.81
CA LYS A 105 17.18 -7.24 -13.70
C LYS A 105 16.65 -6.60 -12.41
N SER A 106 17.38 -6.61 -11.29
CA SER A 106 16.96 -5.87 -10.07
C SER A 106 17.68 -4.54 -9.90
N GLY A 107 18.78 -4.32 -10.62
CA GLY A 107 19.69 -3.18 -10.44
C GLY A 107 20.41 -3.14 -9.07
N LEU A 108 20.30 -4.19 -8.23
CA LEU A 108 20.79 -4.14 -6.83
C LEU A 108 22.26 -4.55 -6.67
N GLY A 109 22.82 -5.25 -7.65
CA GLY A 109 24.22 -5.67 -7.65
C GLY A 109 24.50 -7.02 -6.99
N ALA A 110 25.78 -7.42 -7.01
CA ALA A 110 26.20 -8.77 -6.62
C ALA A 110 25.89 -9.08 -5.13
N GLY A 111 25.28 -10.23 -4.88
CA GLY A 111 24.96 -10.73 -3.53
C GLY A 111 23.66 -10.19 -2.92
N ASN A 112 22.91 -9.36 -3.65
CA ASN A 112 21.54 -8.96 -3.29
C ASN A 112 20.53 -9.70 -4.18
N PHE A 113 19.54 -10.33 -3.53
CA PHE A 113 18.54 -11.17 -4.18
C PHE A 113 17.13 -10.56 -4.14
N GLY A 114 16.99 -9.29 -3.77
CA GLY A 114 15.70 -8.57 -3.64
C GLY A 114 15.18 -8.46 -2.21
N ALA A 115 15.96 -8.87 -1.22
CA ALA A 115 15.64 -8.66 0.19
C ALA A 115 16.09 -7.26 0.63
N LEU A 116 15.27 -6.60 1.46
CA LEU A 116 15.48 -5.24 1.92
C LEU A 116 15.51 -5.19 3.44
N ASP A 117 16.37 -4.35 3.99
CA ASP A 117 16.25 -3.89 5.37
C ASP A 117 15.53 -2.54 5.38
N LEU A 118 14.31 -2.56 5.92
CA LEU A 118 13.37 -1.45 5.90
C LEU A 118 13.65 -0.41 6.98
N ASP A 119 14.46 -0.72 7.99
CA ASP A 119 14.78 0.25 9.05
C ASP A 119 16.02 1.10 8.74
N GLY A 120 16.71 0.80 7.64
CA GLY A 120 17.86 1.56 7.13
C GLY A 120 19.14 1.41 7.97
N ASN A 121 19.13 0.59 9.02
CA ASN A 121 20.28 0.37 9.87
C ASN A 121 21.00 -0.92 9.45
N ASN A 122 22.33 -0.92 9.50
CA ASN A 122 23.11 -2.16 9.38
C ASN A 122 22.99 -2.94 10.71
N GLY A 123 21.81 -3.51 10.97
CA GLY A 123 21.44 -4.07 12.25
C GLY A 123 20.12 -4.80 12.16
N GLY A 124 20.17 -5.98 11.56
CA GLY A 124 19.04 -6.85 11.29
C GLY A 124 19.57 -8.16 10.70
N GLY A 125 18.68 -9.12 10.45
CA GLY A 125 19.10 -10.33 9.76
C GLY A 125 17.94 -11.24 9.39
N ALA A 126 18.28 -12.49 9.09
CA ALA A 126 17.35 -13.52 8.62
C ALA A 126 16.04 -13.62 9.43
N ASN A 127 16.11 -13.44 10.75
CA ASN A 127 14.94 -13.47 11.63
C ASN A 127 14.04 -12.25 11.46
N ASP A 128 14.62 -11.05 11.42
CA ASP A 128 13.85 -9.81 11.24
C ASP A 128 13.23 -9.77 9.85
N TYR A 129 13.99 -10.16 8.82
CA TYR A 129 13.47 -10.34 7.46
C TYR A 129 12.28 -11.30 7.45
N ARG A 130 12.38 -12.47 8.08
CA ARG A 130 11.28 -13.44 8.17
C ARG A 130 10.05 -12.85 8.84
N GLU A 131 10.19 -12.25 10.03
CA GLU A 131 9.03 -11.75 10.77
C GLU A 131 8.37 -10.55 10.05
N ARG A 132 9.17 -9.66 9.45
CA ARG A 132 8.66 -8.57 8.60
C ARG A 132 7.99 -9.10 7.34
N LEU A 133 8.49 -10.20 6.76
CA LEU A 133 7.84 -10.84 5.64
C LEU A 133 6.51 -11.50 6.04
N LYS A 134 6.39 -12.08 7.24
CA LYS A 134 5.14 -12.68 7.74
C LYS A 134 4.08 -11.63 8.10
N HIS A 135 4.48 -10.58 8.81
CA HIS A 135 3.57 -9.70 9.53
C HIS A 135 3.61 -8.23 9.06
N GLY A 136 4.50 -7.92 8.13
CA GLY A 136 4.79 -6.55 7.73
C GLY A 136 5.71 -5.84 8.73
N TYR A 137 6.39 -4.81 8.26
CA TYR A 137 7.16 -3.92 9.11
C TYR A 137 6.21 -3.04 9.95
N LYS A 138 6.50 -2.94 11.26
CA LYS A 138 5.59 -2.34 12.23
C LYS A 138 5.58 -0.81 12.23
N GLN A 139 6.61 -0.20 11.66
CA GLN A 139 6.70 1.26 11.56
C GLN A 139 6.15 1.72 10.21
N VAL A 140 5.62 2.95 10.20
CA VAL A 140 5.24 3.64 8.97
C VAL A 140 6.50 3.89 8.15
N LEU A 141 6.48 3.51 6.88
CA LEU A 141 7.46 3.98 5.89
C LEU A 141 6.85 5.10 5.06
N LYS A 142 7.69 6.05 4.66
CA LYS A 142 7.30 7.22 3.87
C LYS A 142 8.10 7.30 2.57
N VAL A 143 7.51 7.94 1.57
CA VAL A 143 8.23 8.40 0.39
C VAL A 143 9.34 9.35 0.84
N GLY A 144 10.56 9.11 0.36
CA GLY A 144 11.77 9.81 0.77
C GLY A 144 12.62 9.06 1.79
N ASP A 145 12.08 8.05 2.49
CA ASP A 145 12.86 7.24 3.43
C ASP A 145 13.98 6.47 2.71
N ILE A 146 15.11 6.32 3.39
CA ILE A 146 16.27 5.59 2.90
C ILE A 146 16.28 4.20 3.54
N ILE A 147 16.31 3.18 2.67
CA ILE A 147 16.38 1.77 3.04
C ILE A 147 17.64 1.14 2.41
N ILE A 148 18.05 -0.03 2.92
CA ILE A 148 19.27 -0.69 2.46
C ILE A 148 19.00 -2.11 1.97
N PRO A 149 19.87 -2.67 1.11
CA PRO A 149 19.89 -4.09 0.82
C PRO A 149 20.04 -4.96 2.07
N GLU A 150 19.21 -5.98 2.21
CA GLU A 150 19.48 -7.07 3.14
C GLU A 150 20.39 -8.10 2.44
N SER A 151 21.50 -8.44 3.08
CA SER A 151 22.54 -9.24 2.44
C SER A 151 22.26 -10.75 2.51
N GLY A 152 22.69 -11.47 1.48
CA GLY A 152 22.56 -12.93 1.44
C GLY A 152 21.27 -13.41 0.79
N ASN A 153 21.22 -14.70 0.49
CA ASN A 153 20.13 -15.27 -0.28
C ASN A 153 18.82 -15.41 0.52
N MET A 154 18.87 -15.52 1.85
CA MET A 154 17.68 -15.55 2.72
C MET A 154 16.64 -16.62 2.34
N ALA A 155 17.03 -17.77 1.80
CA ALA A 155 16.07 -18.77 1.30
C ALA A 155 15.10 -19.30 2.36
N GLY A 156 15.61 -19.92 3.43
CA GLY A 156 14.75 -20.43 4.52
C GLY A 156 13.83 -19.36 5.14
N PRO A 157 14.34 -18.17 5.52
CA PRO A 157 13.50 -17.05 5.95
C PRO A 157 12.41 -16.65 4.94
N THR A 158 12.73 -16.68 3.66
CA THR A 158 11.77 -16.39 2.59
C THR A 158 10.68 -17.45 2.51
N GLU A 159 11.06 -18.73 2.48
CA GLU A 159 10.12 -19.85 2.48
C GLU A 159 9.14 -19.75 3.64
N GLN A 160 9.66 -19.54 4.85
CA GLN A 160 8.86 -19.44 6.07
C GLN A 160 7.90 -18.25 6.02
N GLY A 161 8.36 -17.09 5.54
CA GLY A 161 7.53 -15.90 5.45
C GLY A 161 6.45 -15.97 4.38
N VAL A 162 6.79 -16.43 3.18
CA VAL A 162 5.82 -16.58 2.09
C VAL A 162 4.83 -17.70 2.39
N SER A 163 5.30 -18.86 2.88
CA SER A 163 4.41 -19.98 3.24
C SER A 163 3.42 -19.60 4.33
N HIS A 164 3.83 -18.79 5.32
CA HIS A 164 2.92 -18.28 6.34
C HIS A 164 1.76 -17.48 5.72
N ARG A 165 2.05 -16.60 4.76
CA ARG A 165 1.02 -15.81 4.06
C ARG A 165 0.16 -16.63 3.12
N LEU A 166 0.76 -17.54 2.34
CA LEU A 166 0.04 -18.43 1.43
C LEU A 166 -0.93 -19.35 2.19
N ASN A 167 -0.47 -19.94 3.30
CA ASN A 167 -1.27 -20.82 4.14
C ASN A 167 -2.29 -20.05 5.00
N GLY A 168 -2.07 -18.77 5.26
CA GLY A 168 -2.98 -17.90 5.99
C GLY A 168 -4.23 -17.47 5.22
N CYS A 169 -4.31 -17.74 3.91
CA CYS A 169 -5.50 -17.43 3.11
C CYS A 169 -6.66 -18.38 3.46
N SER A 170 -7.66 -17.86 4.18
CA SER A 170 -8.88 -18.57 4.61
C SER A 170 -10.03 -18.53 3.58
N HIS A 171 -9.88 -17.78 2.49
CA HIS A 171 -10.93 -17.54 1.50
C HIS A 171 -11.20 -18.76 0.60
N PHE A 172 -12.48 -18.95 0.24
CA PHE A 172 -12.94 -19.97 -0.70
C PHE A 172 -13.89 -19.37 -1.75
N PRO A 173 -13.57 -19.47 -3.06
CA PRO A 173 -12.35 -20.03 -3.63
C PRO A 173 -11.10 -19.24 -3.21
N ARG A 174 -9.92 -19.88 -3.27
CA ARG A 174 -8.67 -19.21 -2.90
C ARG A 174 -8.41 -17.97 -3.76
N CYS A 175 -7.85 -16.93 -3.15
CA CYS A 175 -7.55 -15.69 -3.86
C CYS A 175 -6.63 -15.91 -5.07
N THR A 176 -6.95 -15.24 -6.17
CA THR A 176 -6.20 -15.20 -7.42
C THR A 176 -6.18 -13.76 -7.94
N ILE A 177 -5.43 -13.52 -9.01
CA ILE A 177 -5.43 -12.20 -9.65
C ILE A 177 -6.79 -11.79 -10.24
N HIS A 178 -7.68 -12.76 -10.48
CA HIS A 178 -9.03 -12.49 -10.99
C HIS A 178 -10.06 -12.23 -9.88
N HIS A 179 -9.77 -12.68 -8.66
CA HIS A 179 -10.65 -12.53 -7.51
C HIS A 179 -9.86 -12.72 -6.21
N TYR A 180 -9.78 -11.66 -5.40
CA TYR A 180 -9.13 -11.66 -4.10
C TYR A 180 -9.90 -10.74 -3.13
N GLU A 181 -9.72 -10.99 -1.84
CA GLU A 181 -10.20 -10.11 -0.77
C GLU A 181 -9.04 -9.21 -0.31
N GLU A 182 -9.33 -7.96 0.02
CA GLU A 182 -8.33 -6.96 0.41
C GLU A 182 -7.57 -7.35 1.69
N ASP A 183 -8.24 -8.01 2.62
CA ASP A 183 -7.65 -8.46 3.90
C ASP A 183 -6.88 -9.78 3.80
N CYS A 184 -6.80 -10.37 2.60
CA CYS A 184 -6.12 -11.64 2.39
C CYS A 184 -4.62 -11.52 2.73
N PRO A 185 -4.04 -12.39 3.57
CA PRO A 185 -2.62 -12.33 3.95
C PRO A 185 -1.64 -12.42 2.78
N ARG A 186 -2.10 -12.88 1.60
CA ARG A 186 -1.32 -12.97 0.37
C ARG A 186 -1.16 -11.62 -0.33
N VAL A 187 -2.01 -10.65 -0.05
CA VAL A 187 -1.86 -9.28 -0.53
C VAL A 187 -0.84 -8.58 0.37
N VAL A 188 0.23 -8.08 -0.23
CA VAL A 188 1.31 -7.39 0.48
C VAL A 188 1.60 -6.04 -0.14
N VAL A 189 1.97 -5.08 0.68
CA VAL A 189 2.46 -3.77 0.23
C VAL A 189 3.99 -3.81 0.23
N ILE A 190 4.60 -3.38 -0.87
CA ILE A 190 6.04 -3.33 -1.08
C ILE A 190 6.49 -1.90 -1.37
N PRO A 191 7.72 -1.50 -0.99
CA PRO A 191 8.27 -0.23 -1.41
C PRO A 191 8.65 -0.31 -2.90
N VAL A 192 8.36 0.78 -3.61
CA VAL A 192 8.94 1.08 -4.90
C VAL A 192 10.11 2.03 -4.67
N TYR A 193 11.27 1.68 -5.19
CA TYR A 193 12.51 2.39 -4.88
C TYR A 193 13.24 2.90 -6.11
N GLU A 194 14.09 3.90 -5.89
CA GLU A 194 15.20 4.24 -6.79
C GLU A 194 16.53 4.07 -6.06
N ILE A 195 17.60 3.83 -6.83
CA ILE A 195 18.94 3.76 -6.27
C ILE A 195 19.32 5.14 -5.74
N TYR A 196 19.69 5.22 -4.47
CA TYR A 196 20.09 6.46 -3.82
C TYR A 196 21.61 6.60 -3.77
N GLU A 197 22.31 5.53 -3.36
CA GLU A 197 23.77 5.52 -3.28
C GLU A 197 24.33 4.16 -3.71
N MET A 198 25.38 4.19 -4.53
CA MET A 198 26.16 3.00 -4.89
C MET A 198 27.32 2.82 -3.92
N GLN A 199 27.51 1.60 -3.40
CA GLN A 199 28.69 1.25 -2.60
C GLN A 199 29.94 1.17 -3.49
N ASN A 200 29.78 0.59 -4.68
CA ASN A 200 30.78 0.52 -5.74
C ASN A 200 30.05 0.32 -7.09
N LYS A 201 30.80 0.17 -8.19
CA LYS A 201 30.22 0.03 -9.54
C LYS A 201 29.14 -1.05 -9.66
N ASN A 202 29.18 -2.10 -8.85
CA ASN A 202 28.35 -3.29 -8.99
C ASN A 202 27.53 -3.61 -7.73
N LYS A 203 27.41 -2.67 -6.79
CA LYS A 203 26.69 -2.90 -5.53
C LYS A 203 26.01 -1.64 -5.03
N VAL A 204 24.69 -1.72 -4.83
CA VAL A 204 23.90 -0.66 -4.21
C VAL A 204 24.22 -0.61 -2.71
N LYS A 205 24.40 0.60 -2.18
CA LYS A 205 24.54 0.85 -0.74
C LYS A 205 23.19 1.13 -0.10
N SER A 206 22.38 1.97 -0.76
CA SER A 206 21.08 2.38 -0.25
C SER A 206 20.13 2.79 -1.38
N MET A 207 18.84 2.75 -1.07
CA MET A 207 17.74 3.06 -1.98
C MET A 207 16.80 4.03 -1.29
N LYS A 208 16.15 4.89 -2.07
CA LYS A 208 15.14 5.81 -1.59
C LYS A 208 13.76 5.31 -1.99
N ILE A 209 12.83 5.28 -1.06
CA ILE A 209 11.43 4.95 -1.36
C ILE A 209 10.83 6.10 -2.19
N VAL A 210 10.29 5.78 -3.35
CA VAL A 210 9.61 6.73 -4.24
C VAL A 210 8.11 6.47 -4.36
N GLY A 211 7.60 5.43 -3.71
CA GLY A 211 6.18 5.08 -3.66
C GLY A 211 5.97 3.67 -3.13
N PHE A 212 4.74 3.18 -3.22
CA PHE A 212 4.36 1.85 -2.77
C PHE A 212 3.56 1.12 -3.85
N ALA A 213 3.68 -0.20 -3.89
CA ALA A 213 2.93 -1.07 -4.79
C ALA A 213 2.30 -2.22 -4.00
N ALA A 214 1.15 -2.69 -4.45
CA ALA A 214 0.49 -3.86 -3.88
C ALA A 214 0.78 -5.08 -4.75
N PHE A 215 1.00 -6.22 -4.10
CA PHE A 215 1.40 -7.44 -4.75
C PHE A 215 0.66 -8.63 -4.17
N LEU A 216 0.02 -9.42 -5.03
CA LEU A 216 -0.60 -10.67 -4.66
C LEU A 216 0.42 -11.80 -4.78
N LEU A 217 0.82 -12.35 -3.64
CA LEU A 217 1.70 -13.52 -3.57
C LEU A 217 1.00 -14.73 -4.20
N LYS A 218 1.63 -15.30 -5.22
CA LYS A 218 1.17 -16.53 -5.88
C LYS A 218 1.90 -17.74 -5.32
N ASP A 219 3.23 -17.70 -5.34
CA ASP A 219 4.04 -18.88 -5.10
C ASP A 219 5.45 -18.55 -4.60
N TYR A 220 6.07 -19.54 -3.97
CA TYR A 220 7.48 -19.60 -3.62
C TYR A 220 8.10 -20.82 -4.31
N SER A 221 9.22 -20.62 -5.00
CA SER A 221 9.99 -21.75 -5.54
C SER A 221 11.42 -21.74 -5.00
N GLU A 222 11.86 -22.91 -4.54
CA GLU A 222 13.23 -23.16 -4.11
C GLU A 222 13.96 -24.04 -5.11
N GLU A 223 15.18 -23.65 -5.48
CA GLU A 223 16.11 -24.48 -6.24
C GLU A 223 17.38 -24.75 -5.41
N GLY A 224 17.91 -25.97 -5.47
CA GLY A 224 19.08 -26.37 -4.68
C GLY A 224 18.71 -27.01 -3.33
N LYS A 225 19.72 -27.29 -2.50
CA LYS A 225 19.55 -27.88 -1.15
C LYS A 225 20.52 -27.25 -0.16
N GLY A 226 20.10 -27.14 1.10
CA GLY A 226 20.93 -26.62 2.20
C GLY A 226 21.36 -25.18 1.97
N ASN A 227 22.63 -24.87 2.22
CA ASN A 227 23.19 -23.52 2.07
C ASN A 227 23.22 -23.00 0.62
N ASN A 228 22.95 -23.88 -0.36
CA ASN A 228 22.87 -23.53 -1.78
C ASN A 228 21.42 -23.43 -2.27
N SER A 229 20.44 -23.51 -1.38
CA SER A 229 19.04 -23.20 -1.70
C SER A 229 18.92 -21.79 -2.25
N LYS A 230 18.01 -21.59 -3.20
CA LYS A 230 17.78 -20.33 -3.92
C LYS A 230 16.29 -20.06 -3.93
N ALA A 231 15.89 -18.91 -3.41
CA ALA A 231 14.50 -18.58 -3.14
C ALA A 231 13.94 -17.60 -4.17
N THR A 232 12.80 -17.93 -4.76
CA THR A 232 12.08 -17.07 -5.69
C THR A 232 10.69 -16.76 -5.14
N ILE A 233 10.31 -15.48 -5.16
CA ILE A 233 8.94 -15.04 -4.83
C ILE A 233 8.27 -14.60 -6.12
N LYS A 234 7.11 -15.20 -6.43
CA LYS A 234 6.32 -14.89 -7.62
C LYS A 234 4.92 -14.41 -7.28
N GLY A 235 4.36 -13.58 -8.15
CA GLY A 235 3.01 -13.06 -7.96
C GLY A 235 2.63 -12.02 -9.00
N TYR A 236 1.65 -11.19 -8.66
CA TYR A 236 1.04 -10.23 -9.56
C TYR A 236 0.95 -8.86 -8.90
N PHE A 237 1.27 -7.80 -9.63
CA PHE A 237 0.95 -6.46 -9.19
C PHE A 237 -0.55 -6.25 -9.20
N LEU A 238 -1.04 -5.66 -8.11
CA LEU A 238 -2.41 -5.18 -8.01
C LEU A 238 -2.43 -3.72 -8.42
N HIS A 239 -3.53 -3.34 -9.04
CA HIS A 239 -3.83 -1.95 -9.40
C HIS A 239 -5.00 -1.49 -8.54
N ASP A 240 -5.05 -0.19 -8.28
CA ASP A 240 -6.12 0.45 -7.53
C ASP A 240 -6.32 -0.07 -6.10
N TYR A 241 -5.25 -0.57 -5.48
CA TYR A 241 -5.28 -1.05 -4.10
C TYR A 241 -5.27 0.13 -3.13
N VAL A 242 -6.21 0.18 -2.20
CA VAL A 242 -6.34 1.28 -1.23
C VAL A 242 -5.76 0.86 0.10
N ILE A 243 -4.92 1.70 0.70
CA ILE A 243 -4.37 1.48 2.05
C ILE A 243 -4.76 2.61 2.99
N PRO A 244 -4.84 2.33 4.30
CA PRO A 244 -4.79 3.37 5.31
C PRO A 244 -3.39 4.01 5.27
N GLY A 245 -3.33 5.31 5.04
CA GLY A 245 -2.07 6.04 4.96
C GLY A 245 -2.24 7.38 4.26
N ASP A 246 -1.21 8.20 4.37
CA ASP A 246 -1.20 9.50 3.72
C ASP A 246 -1.10 9.32 2.20
N SER A 247 -1.73 10.23 1.47
CA SER A 247 -1.64 10.35 0.03
C SER A 247 -1.31 11.77 -0.42
N ASP A 248 -0.88 11.89 -1.67
CA ASP A 248 -0.76 13.17 -2.35
C ASP A 248 -1.23 12.98 -3.81
N PRO A 249 -2.16 13.81 -4.31
CA PRO A 249 -2.57 13.78 -5.72
C PRO A 249 -1.41 13.97 -6.72
N ALA A 250 -0.33 14.63 -6.31
CA ALA A 250 0.88 14.81 -7.12
C ALA A 250 1.87 13.63 -7.00
N GLN A 251 1.69 12.75 -6.01
CA GLN A 251 2.53 11.57 -5.85
C GLN A 251 2.29 10.58 -6.99
N THR A 252 3.38 10.09 -7.59
CA THR A 252 3.29 9.06 -8.62
C THR A 252 2.64 7.81 -8.04
N ASN A 253 1.58 7.34 -8.68
CA ASN A 253 0.88 6.14 -8.26
C ASN A 253 1.51 4.89 -8.90
N TYR A 254 1.95 3.96 -8.05
CA TYR A 254 2.50 2.66 -8.46
C TYR A 254 1.52 1.49 -8.22
N GLY A 255 0.22 1.77 -8.19
CA GLY A 255 -0.87 0.81 -7.96
C GLY A 255 -1.44 0.82 -6.55
N VAL A 256 -0.95 1.73 -5.68
CA VAL A 256 -1.43 1.89 -4.30
C VAL A 256 -1.86 3.33 -4.06
N TYR A 257 -3.12 3.48 -3.63
CA TYR A 257 -3.72 4.73 -3.23
C TYR A 257 -3.75 4.87 -1.71
N GLY A 258 -3.45 6.06 -1.22
CA GLY A 258 -3.89 6.49 0.11
C GLY A 258 -5.13 7.37 -0.01
N VAL A 259 -5.83 7.57 1.10
CA VAL A 259 -7.02 8.43 1.17
C VAL A 259 -6.89 9.35 2.38
N ASN A 260 -7.01 10.65 2.15
CA ASN A 260 -6.92 11.67 3.21
C ASN A 260 -8.25 12.40 3.34
N LEU A 261 -8.66 12.68 4.57
CA LEU A 261 -9.64 13.73 4.86
C LEU A 261 -8.92 15.08 4.78
N ILE A 262 -9.41 15.98 3.95
CA ILE A 262 -8.84 17.31 3.71
C ILE A 262 -9.76 18.45 4.16
N GLU A 263 -10.99 18.10 4.53
CA GLU A 263 -11.94 18.95 5.24
C GLU A 263 -12.88 18.11 6.10
#